data_AF-A0A0D2RQ75-F1
#
_entry.id   AF-A0A0D2RQ75-F1
#
_cell.length_a   1.000
_cell.length_b   1.000
_cell.length_c   1.000
_cell.angle_alpha   90.00
_cell.angle_beta   90.00
_cell.angle_gamma   90.00
#
_symmetry.space_group_name_H-M   'P 1'
#
loop_
_entity.id
_entity.type
_entity.pdbx_description
1 polymer ?
#
loop_
_entity_poly.entity_id
_entity_poly.type
_entity_poly.pdbx_seq_one_letter_code
_entity_poly.pdbx_strand_id
1 'polypeptide(L)'
;MPGIKGPSDYSQEPPRHPSLQINSKVPFNAEPPRSALASSYVTPVDLFYKRNHGPIPVVDDIERYCVDICGLIGTPKKLYMRDVRMLPKYNVTATLQCAGNRRTAMSKTRKVRGVGWDVSAIGNAVWGGAKLADLLELIGIPKLTCSTQSGGKHVEFVSIDKCKEENGGPYKASIPLSQATNPEADVLLAYEMNGEPLNRDHGYPLRVIVPGVIGARSVKWLDSINIIAEECQGFFMQKDYKMFPPSVDWDNINWSTRRPQMDFPVQSVICSLEDVQSIKPGKVTISGYAVSGGGRGIERVDVSIDGGKTWLEASRSQKTGVPYIADHVSSDKWAWVLFEVTVDIPYSTEIVAKAVHFFPFHFHAVRIWNAMINIRALVICSTCGSCKCMSSKVAIFQRHLLNPFRDRNRPFQY
;
A
#
# COMPACT_ATOMS: atom_id res chain seq x y z
N MET A 1 -13.53 3.44 25.58
CA MET A 1 -14.82 2.75 25.35
C MET A 1 -14.92 1.50 26.21
N PRO A 2 -16.11 1.04 26.60
CA PRO A 2 -16.22 -0.28 27.20
C PRO A 2 -15.86 -1.34 26.13
N GLY A 3 -14.96 -2.27 26.46
CA GLY A 3 -14.69 -3.45 25.63
C GLY A 3 -13.36 -3.49 24.87
N ILE A 4 -12.71 -2.35 24.61
CA ILE A 4 -11.34 -2.30 24.07
C ILE A 4 -10.56 -1.13 24.69
N LYS A 5 -9.26 -1.33 24.90
CA LYS A 5 -8.34 -0.32 25.40
C LYS A 5 -7.13 -0.16 24.48
N GLY A 6 -6.70 1.08 24.28
CA GLY A 6 -5.40 1.43 23.72
C GLY A 6 -4.35 1.60 24.82
N PRO A 7 -3.40 0.66 24.99
CA PRO A 7 -2.33 0.79 25.97
C PRO A 7 -1.44 2.02 25.70
N SER A 8 -0.79 2.54 26.74
CA SER A 8 0.25 3.57 26.63
C SER A 8 1.68 3.00 26.65
N ASP A 9 1.81 1.70 26.92
CA ASP A 9 3.06 0.95 26.94
C ASP A 9 2.94 -0.33 26.09
N TYR A 10 4.06 -1.03 25.92
CA TYR A 10 4.19 -2.17 25.00
C TYR A 10 4.27 -3.52 25.74
N SER A 11 3.76 -3.61 26.98
CA SER A 11 3.84 -4.83 27.80
C SER A 11 2.93 -5.97 27.30
N GLN A 12 1.84 -5.65 26.60
CA GLN A 12 0.81 -6.59 26.13
C GLN A 12 0.82 -6.78 24.60
N GLU A 13 1.99 -6.58 24.00
CA GLU A 13 2.21 -6.78 22.58
C GLU A 13 1.98 -8.27 22.19
N PRO A 14 1.27 -8.57 21.09
CA PRO A 14 1.08 -9.95 20.64
C PRO A 14 2.41 -10.59 20.22
N PRO A 15 2.53 -11.93 20.23
CA PRO A 15 3.66 -12.63 19.62
C PRO A 15 3.59 -12.51 18.10
N ARG A 16 4.74 -12.60 17.43
CA ARG A 16 4.84 -12.55 15.96
C ARG A 16 5.76 -13.64 15.44
N HIS A 17 5.58 -13.98 14.16
CA HIS A 17 6.39 -14.98 13.49
C HIS A 17 7.89 -14.60 13.50
N PRO A 18 8.79 -15.53 13.88
CA PRO A 18 10.20 -15.22 14.11
C PRO A 18 10.99 -14.90 12.84
N SER A 19 10.48 -15.27 11.66
CA SER A 19 11.15 -14.99 10.37
C SER A 19 10.99 -13.54 9.89
N LEU A 20 10.15 -12.74 10.55
CA LEU A 20 9.93 -11.35 10.15
C LEU A 20 11.20 -10.52 10.31
N GLN A 21 11.47 -9.66 9.34
CA GLN A 21 12.53 -8.67 9.40
C GLN A 21 12.03 -7.48 10.22
N ILE A 22 12.49 -7.37 11.47
CA ILE A 22 12.05 -6.33 12.40
C ILE A 22 12.82 -5.02 12.14
N ASN A 23 12.12 -4.03 11.59
CA ASN A 23 12.66 -2.69 11.33
C ASN A 23 12.53 -1.75 12.54
N SER A 24 11.56 -2.02 13.42
CA SER A 24 11.41 -1.35 14.72
C SER A 24 10.70 -2.30 15.68
N LYS A 25 11.19 -2.41 16.92
CA LYS A 25 10.51 -3.17 17.98
C LYS A 25 9.37 -2.37 18.62
N VAL A 26 9.56 -1.05 18.79
CA VAL A 26 8.67 -0.19 19.56
C VAL A 26 8.52 1.19 18.89
N PRO A 27 7.38 1.50 18.26
CA PRO A 27 6.27 0.58 17.96
C PRO A 27 6.70 -0.53 16.98
N PHE A 28 6.02 -1.67 17.03
CA PHE A 28 6.39 -2.84 16.23
C PHE A 28 6.19 -2.57 14.73
N ASN A 29 7.25 -2.67 13.94
CA ASN A 29 7.22 -2.55 12.50
C ASN A 29 8.13 -3.61 11.88
N ALA A 30 7.57 -4.46 11.02
CA ALA A 30 8.28 -5.57 10.42
C ALA A 30 7.72 -5.95 9.05
N GLU A 31 8.56 -6.51 8.19
CA GLU A 31 8.19 -7.02 6.86
C GLU A 31 8.60 -8.49 6.73
N PRO A 32 7.93 -9.29 5.86
CA PRO A 32 8.38 -10.64 5.60
C PRO A 32 9.73 -10.64 4.87
N PRO A 33 10.51 -11.73 5.01
CA PRO A 33 11.70 -11.90 4.19
C PRO A 33 11.30 -11.90 2.72
N ARG A 34 12.11 -11.24 1.89
CA ARG A 34 11.87 -11.03 0.45
C ARG A 34 11.49 -12.32 -0.28
N SER A 35 12.21 -13.41 -0.01
CA SER A 35 11.98 -14.73 -0.61
C SER A 35 10.61 -15.34 -0.29
N ALA A 36 10.00 -14.97 0.84
CA ALA A 36 8.68 -15.47 1.23
C ALA A 36 7.53 -14.59 0.73
N LEU A 37 7.80 -13.32 0.39
CA LEU A 37 6.75 -12.33 0.07
C LEU A 37 5.90 -12.75 -1.14
N ALA A 38 6.55 -13.15 -2.23
CA ALA A 38 5.89 -13.50 -3.49
C ALA A 38 5.75 -15.02 -3.70
N SER A 39 5.80 -15.80 -2.61
CA SER A 39 5.67 -17.27 -2.66
C SER A 39 4.23 -17.74 -2.90
N SER A 40 3.25 -16.90 -2.60
CA SER A 40 1.82 -17.15 -2.81
C SER A 40 1.09 -15.87 -3.19
N TYR A 41 -0.01 -16.02 -3.93
CA TYR A 41 -0.85 -14.87 -4.33
C TYR A 41 -1.51 -14.18 -3.15
N VAL A 42 -2.01 -14.96 -2.18
CA VAL A 42 -2.51 -14.48 -0.89
C VAL A 42 -1.40 -14.66 0.14
N THR A 43 -0.97 -13.56 0.76
CA THR A 43 0.07 -13.57 1.78
C THR A 43 -0.46 -14.19 3.08
N PRO A 44 0.22 -15.18 3.67
CA PRO A 44 -0.14 -15.71 4.98
C PRO A 44 -0.15 -14.61 6.04
N VAL A 45 -1.11 -14.65 6.97
CA VAL A 45 -1.30 -13.60 8.00
C VAL A 45 -0.02 -13.40 8.84
N ASP A 46 0.68 -14.49 9.17
CA ASP A 46 1.94 -14.47 9.91
C ASP A 46 3.06 -13.70 9.20
N LEU A 47 3.03 -13.68 7.87
CA LEU A 47 4.02 -13.02 7.01
C LEU A 47 3.53 -11.66 6.47
N PHE A 48 2.25 -11.33 6.58
CA PHE A 48 1.75 -10.03 6.15
C PHE A 48 2.45 -8.90 6.92
N TYR A 49 2.98 -7.87 6.24
CA TYR A 49 3.77 -6.84 6.91
C TYR A 49 3.00 -6.12 8.04
N LYS A 50 3.70 -5.76 9.12
CA LYS A 50 3.12 -5.07 10.28
C LYS A 50 3.65 -3.65 10.34
N ARG A 51 2.77 -2.64 10.25
CA ARG A 51 3.09 -1.22 10.52
C ARG A 51 2.23 -0.71 11.67
N ASN A 52 2.87 -0.25 12.73
CA ASN A 52 2.22 0.33 13.91
C ASN A 52 2.87 1.66 14.33
N HIS A 53 2.07 2.64 14.76
CA HIS A 53 2.53 3.94 15.30
C HIS A 53 2.50 3.99 16.84
N GLY A 54 1.69 3.14 17.47
CA GLY A 54 1.60 2.99 18.92
C GLY A 54 1.53 1.53 19.36
N PRO A 55 1.31 1.29 20.67
CA PRO A 55 1.02 -0.04 21.20
C PRO A 55 -0.24 -0.66 20.61
N ILE A 56 -0.27 -1.99 20.51
CA ILE A 56 -1.42 -2.71 19.97
C ILE A 56 -2.58 -2.74 20.98
N PRO A 57 -3.79 -2.25 20.62
CA PRO A 57 -4.97 -2.37 21.45
C PRO A 57 -5.29 -3.79 21.93
N VAL A 58 -5.96 -3.86 23.08
CA VAL A 58 -6.39 -5.09 23.74
C VAL A 58 -7.90 -5.04 23.90
N VAL A 59 -8.59 -6.05 23.38
CA VAL A 59 -10.04 -6.22 23.56
C VAL A 59 -10.25 -6.94 24.89
N ASP A 60 -10.96 -6.29 25.80
CA ASP A 60 -11.32 -6.83 27.11
C ASP A 60 -12.68 -7.54 27.08
N ASP A 61 -13.64 -6.99 26.31
CA ASP A 61 -15.00 -7.52 26.17
C ASP A 61 -15.53 -7.19 24.77
N ILE A 62 -15.62 -8.21 23.91
CA ILE A 62 -16.03 -8.07 22.52
C ILE A 62 -17.50 -7.69 22.35
N GLU A 63 -18.37 -8.06 23.30
CA GLU A 63 -19.80 -7.76 23.24
C GLU A 63 -20.09 -6.30 23.63
N ARG A 64 -19.18 -5.69 24.40
CA ARG A 64 -19.25 -4.26 24.74
C ARG A 64 -18.57 -3.35 23.71
N TYR A 65 -17.67 -3.88 22.89
CA TYR A 65 -17.02 -3.13 21.83
C TYR A 65 -18.07 -2.58 20.84
N CYS A 66 -18.01 -1.28 20.62
CA CYS A 66 -18.79 -0.59 19.61
C CYS A 66 -17.93 0.44 18.89
N VAL A 67 -18.37 0.84 17.70
CA VAL A 67 -17.84 1.99 16.96
C VAL A 67 -18.87 3.10 17.01
N ASP A 68 -18.44 4.29 17.45
CA ASP A 68 -19.30 5.47 17.45
C ASP A 68 -19.37 6.06 16.03
N ILE A 69 -20.58 6.24 15.50
CA ILE A 69 -20.82 6.89 14.22
C ILE A 69 -21.40 8.28 14.50
N CYS A 70 -20.64 9.31 14.16
CA CYS A 70 -20.88 10.69 14.59
C CYS A 70 -20.59 11.72 13.47
N GLY A 71 -20.61 13.01 13.83
CA GLY A 71 -20.31 14.11 12.93
C GLY A 71 -21.57 14.69 12.27
N LEU A 72 -21.46 15.06 11.00
CA LEU A 72 -22.49 15.73 10.19
C LEU A 72 -23.55 14.74 9.69
N ILE A 73 -24.21 14.08 10.64
CA ILE A 73 -25.31 13.14 10.47
C ILE A 73 -26.49 13.50 11.38
N GLY A 74 -27.70 13.09 11.01
CA GLY A 74 -28.90 13.47 11.75
C GLY A 74 -28.98 12.90 13.17
N THR A 75 -28.54 11.65 13.38
CA THR A 75 -28.56 11.01 14.70
C THR A 75 -27.32 10.14 14.89
N PRO A 76 -26.44 10.47 15.86
CA PRO A 76 -25.31 9.61 16.22
C PRO A 76 -25.77 8.19 16.57
N LYS A 77 -24.97 7.19 16.16
CA LYS A 77 -25.27 5.78 16.38
C LYS A 77 -24.07 5.08 16.99
N LYS A 78 -24.33 4.00 17.72
CA LYS A 78 -23.32 3.05 18.15
C LYS A 78 -23.49 1.77 17.36
N LEU A 79 -22.41 1.28 16.78
CA LEU A 79 -22.40 0.07 15.99
C LEU A 79 -21.60 -1.01 16.73
N TYR A 80 -22.29 -2.02 17.26
CA TYR A 80 -21.65 -3.15 17.93
C TYR A 80 -21.23 -4.21 16.91
N MET A 81 -20.32 -5.14 17.29
CA MET A 81 -19.90 -6.21 16.38
C MET A 81 -21.06 -7.04 15.83
N ARG A 82 -22.09 -7.29 16.65
CA ARG A 82 -23.30 -7.99 16.21
C ARG A 82 -24.00 -7.25 15.07
N ASP A 83 -24.05 -5.93 15.12
CA ASP A 83 -24.71 -5.09 14.12
C ASP A 83 -23.89 -5.11 12.81
N VAL A 84 -22.56 -5.01 12.91
CA VAL A 84 -21.65 -5.12 11.75
C VAL A 84 -21.81 -6.47 11.05
N ARG A 85 -21.92 -7.56 11.81
CA ARG A 85 -22.06 -8.92 11.28
C ARG A 85 -23.44 -9.22 10.68
N MET A 86 -24.46 -8.41 11.00
CA MET A 86 -25.78 -8.50 10.39
C MET A 86 -25.86 -7.84 9.01
N LEU A 87 -24.92 -6.95 8.67
CA LEU A 87 -24.81 -6.39 7.32
C LEU A 87 -24.34 -7.47 6.33
N PRO A 88 -24.67 -7.32 5.02
CA PRO A 88 -24.17 -8.23 4.00
C PRO A 88 -22.64 -8.33 4.04
N LYS A 89 -22.14 -9.56 4.12
CA LYS A 89 -20.70 -9.86 4.10
C LYS A 89 -20.18 -9.91 2.67
N TYR A 90 -19.10 -9.20 2.42
CA TYR A 90 -18.35 -9.24 1.17
C TYR A 90 -16.92 -9.68 1.43
N ASN A 91 -16.34 -10.38 0.45
CA ASN A 91 -14.93 -10.74 0.43
C ASN A 91 -14.24 -9.95 -0.68
N VAL A 92 -13.25 -9.12 -0.31
CA VAL A 92 -12.49 -8.30 -1.25
C VAL A 92 -11.02 -8.68 -1.16
N THR A 93 -10.45 -9.21 -2.23
CA THR A 93 -9.00 -9.40 -2.34
C THR A 93 -8.34 -8.05 -2.60
N ALA A 94 -7.55 -7.55 -1.66
CA ALA A 94 -6.88 -6.27 -1.79
C ALA A 94 -5.46 -6.28 -1.22
N THR A 95 -4.56 -5.66 -1.97
CA THR A 95 -3.18 -5.43 -1.54
C THR A 95 -3.07 -4.14 -0.74
N LEU A 96 -2.51 -4.23 0.46
CA LEU A 96 -2.10 -3.05 1.22
C LEU A 96 -0.62 -2.79 0.95
N GLN A 97 -0.29 -1.60 0.47
CA GLN A 97 1.10 -1.14 0.31
C GLN A 97 1.36 0.02 1.26
N CYS A 98 2.41 -0.07 2.07
CA CYS A 98 2.89 1.06 2.85
C CYS A 98 3.46 2.15 1.93
N ALA A 99 3.15 3.42 2.18
CA ALA A 99 3.80 4.54 1.48
C ALA A 99 5.32 4.58 1.72
N GLY A 100 5.80 3.95 2.80
CA GLY A 100 7.22 3.82 3.11
C GLY A 100 7.93 2.65 2.43
N ASN A 101 7.23 1.83 1.62
CA ASN A 101 7.84 0.69 0.95
C ASN A 101 9.06 1.13 0.11
N ARG A 102 10.17 0.38 0.17
CA ARG A 102 11.45 0.67 -0.49
C ARG A 102 12.20 1.91 -0.01
N ARG A 103 11.84 2.45 1.16
CA ARG A 103 12.51 3.64 1.73
C ARG A 103 14.01 3.45 1.93
N THR A 104 14.47 2.26 2.34
CA THR A 104 15.89 2.03 2.65
C THR A 104 16.78 2.28 1.43
N ALA A 105 16.34 1.89 0.24
CA ALA A 105 17.07 2.17 -1.00
C ALA A 105 17.10 3.68 -1.35
N MET A 106 16.07 4.45 -0.98
CA MET A 106 16.09 5.91 -1.10
C MET A 106 17.10 6.55 -0.13
N SER A 107 17.13 6.06 1.11
CA SER A 107 18.09 6.49 2.15
C SER A 107 19.56 6.28 1.76
N LYS A 108 19.86 5.29 0.90
CA LYS A 108 21.22 5.07 0.35
C LYS A 108 21.70 6.24 -0.52
N THR A 109 20.79 6.97 -1.17
CA THR A 109 21.12 8.15 -2.00
C THR A 109 21.13 9.44 -1.19
N ARG A 110 20.10 9.66 -0.37
CA ARG A 110 20.00 10.80 0.55
C ARG A 110 19.26 10.35 1.80
N LYS A 111 19.86 10.55 2.97
CA LYS A 111 19.27 10.12 4.25
C LYS A 111 17.88 10.73 4.43
N VAL A 112 16.86 9.90 4.59
CA VAL A 112 15.48 10.31 4.92
C VAL A 112 15.11 9.85 6.33
N ARG A 113 14.16 10.55 6.98
CA ARG A 113 13.62 10.13 8.28
C ARG A 113 12.50 9.11 8.09
N GLY A 114 12.37 8.19 9.05
CA GLY A 114 11.32 7.18 9.11
C GLY A 114 11.88 5.76 9.23
N VAL A 115 11.01 4.81 9.59
CA VAL A 115 11.34 3.38 9.65
C VAL A 115 11.91 2.92 8.31
N GLY A 116 13.06 2.26 8.33
CA GLY A 116 13.64 1.63 7.15
C GLY A 116 12.75 0.50 6.67
N TRP A 117 12.48 0.45 5.37
CA TRP A 117 11.75 -0.64 4.74
C TRP A 117 12.55 -1.08 3.53
N ASP A 118 12.76 -2.39 3.40
CA ASP A 118 13.26 -2.96 2.16
C ASP A 118 12.11 -3.04 1.15
N VAL A 119 11.87 -4.17 0.53
CA VAL A 119 10.91 -4.28 -0.58
C VAL A 119 9.57 -4.90 -0.18
N SER A 120 9.42 -5.30 1.08
CA SER A 120 8.33 -6.15 1.54
C SER A 120 7.33 -5.43 2.45
N ALA A 121 7.28 -4.09 2.44
CA ALA A 121 6.25 -3.33 3.15
C ALA A 121 4.91 -3.30 2.38
N ILE A 122 4.47 -4.48 1.97
CA ILE A 122 3.30 -4.76 1.13
C ILE A 122 2.80 -6.17 1.44
N GLY A 123 1.50 -6.42 1.27
CA GLY A 123 0.92 -7.76 1.35
C GLY A 123 -0.47 -7.81 0.74
N ASN A 124 -0.84 -8.98 0.21
CA ASN A 124 -2.14 -9.21 -0.42
C ASN A 124 -2.98 -10.18 0.41
N ALA A 125 -4.23 -9.82 0.71
CA ALA A 125 -5.10 -10.63 1.54
C ALA A 125 -6.56 -10.57 1.04
N VAL A 126 -7.34 -11.57 1.44
CA VAL A 126 -8.79 -11.58 1.26
C VAL A 126 -9.41 -10.99 2.51
N TRP A 127 -10.04 -9.82 2.39
CA TRP A 127 -10.65 -9.12 3.51
C TRP A 127 -12.15 -9.40 3.54
N GLY A 128 -12.64 -9.91 4.68
CA GLY A 128 -14.05 -10.21 4.89
C GLY A 128 -14.70 -9.17 5.79
N GLY A 129 -15.81 -8.57 5.35
CA GLY A 129 -16.44 -7.49 6.10
C GLY A 129 -17.72 -6.94 5.49
N ALA A 130 -18.27 -5.92 6.14
CA ALA A 130 -19.39 -5.15 5.62
C ALA A 130 -18.89 -4.00 4.73
N LYS A 131 -19.59 -3.68 3.64
CA LYS A 131 -19.27 -2.47 2.85
C LYS A 131 -19.61 -1.23 3.66
N LEU A 132 -18.69 -0.26 3.66
CA LEU A 132 -18.92 1.04 4.30
C LEU A 132 -20.13 1.74 3.68
N ALA A 133 -20.32 1.63 2.36
CA ALA A 133 -21.48 2.19 1.66
C ALA A 133 -22.82 1.66 2.20
N ASP A 134 -22.91 0.37 2.54
CA ASP A 134 -24.14 -0.24 3.08
C ASP A 134 -24.41 0.25 4.51
N LEU A 135 -23.37 0.43 5.33
CA LEU A 135 -23.51 1.05 6.65
C LEU A 135 -23.95 2.53 6.55
N LEU A 136 -23.33 3.29 5.65
CA LEU A 136 -23.65 4.71 5.47
C LEU A 136 -25.09 4.90 4.97
N GLU A 137 -25.57 4.00 4.11
CA GLU A 137 -26.97 3.96 3.67
C GLU A 137 -27.93 3.70 4.84
N LEU A 138 -27.60 2.77 5.74
CA LEU A 138 -28.39 2.45 6.93
C LEU A 138 -28.58 3.65 7.87
N ILE A 139 -27.60 4.56 7.93
CA ILE A 139 -27.66 5.77 8.77
C ILE A 139 -28.19 7.01 8.01
N GLY A 140 -28.72 6.82 6.80
CA GLY A 140 -29.38 7.87 6.02
C GLY A 140 -28.49 8.65 5.05
N ILE A 141 -27.31 8.12 4.69
CA ILE A 141 -26.45 8.68 3.64
C ILE A 141 -26.51 7.76 2.41
N PRO A 142 -27.25 8.14 1.34
CA PRO A 142 -27.40 7.30 0.16
C PRO A 142 -26.07 6.93 -0.50
N LYS A 143 -26.06 5.80 -1.22
CA LYS A 143 -24.95 5.43 -2.11
C LYS A 143 -24.68 6.54 -3.14
N LEU A 144 -23.43 6.65 -3.57
CA LEU A 144 -22.95 7.65 -4.54
C LEU A 144 -23.12 9.11 -4.09
N THR A 145 -23.15 9.37 -2.78
CA THR A 145 -23.24 10.72 -2.22
C THR A 145 -21.86 11.40 -2.16
N CYS A 146 -21.74 12.56 -2.81
CA CYS A 146 -20.52 13.39 -2.74
C CYS A 146 -20.52 14.37 -1.56
N SER A 147 -21.69 14.81 -1.10
CA SER A 147 -21.83 15.64 0.10
C SER A 147 -23.19 15.44 0.77
N THR A 148 -23.25 15.48 2.10
CA THR A 148 -24.52 15.43 2.86
C THR A 148 -25.19 16.81 2.91
N GLN A 149 -26.49 16.84 3.24
CA GLN A 149 -27.22 18.11 3.44
C GLN A 149 -26.61 18.99 4.53
N SER A 150 -25.99 18.39 5.54
CA SER A 150 -25.26 19.08 6.61
C SER A 150 -23.84 19.48 6.22
N GLY A 151 -23.45 19.35 4.94
CA GLY A 151 -22.16 19.78 4.41
C GLY A 151 -21.00 18.79 4.61
N GLY A 152 -21.27 17.56 5.03
CA GLY A 152 -20.24 16.52 5.16
C GLY A 152 -19.70 16.10 3.79
N LYS A 153 -18.39 16.01 3.62
CA LYS A 153 -17.71 15.64 2.35
C LYS A 153 -16.62 14.59 2.54
N HIS A 154 -16.27 14.26 3.77
CA HIS A 154 -15.26 13.28 4.12
C HIS A 154 -15.75 12.34 5.22
N VAL A 155 -15.20 11.14 5.25
CA VAL A 155 -15.38 10.16 6.32
C VAL A 155 -14.05 9.99 7.02
N GLU A 156 -13.97 10.41 8.28
CA GLU A 156 -12.83 10.19 9.16
C GLU A 156 -12.99 8.89 9.93
N PHE A 157 -11.89 8.16 10.06
CA PHE A 157 -11.77 6.94 10.83
C PHE A 157 -10.77 7.19 11.95
N VAL A 158 -11.21 6.96 13.17
CA VAL A 158 -10.41 7.15 14.39
C VAL A 158 -10.13 5.79 14.99
N SER A 159 -8.86 5.52 15.26
CA SER A 159 -8.40 4.33 16.00
C SER A 159 -8.50 4.56 17.51
N ILE A 160 -8.48 3.49 18.32
CA ILE A 160 -8.32 3.61 19.79
C ILE A 160 -6.86 3.57 20.26
N ASP A 161 -5.91 3.34 19.35
CA ASP A 161 -4.48 3.32 19.70
C ASP A 161 -3.98 4.68 20.22
N LYS A 162 -2.74 4.69 20.73
CA LYS A 162 -2.10 5.91 21.26
C LYS A 162 -0.78 6.14 20.57
N CYS A 163 -0.72 7.21 19.77
CA CYS A 163 0.45 7.56 18.98
C CYS A 163 1.25 8.68 19.68
N LYS A 164 2.58 8.59 19.65
CA LYS A 164 3.44 9.65 20.19
C LYS A 164 3.30 10.95 19.40
N GLU A 165 3.12 10.83 18.09
CA GLU A 165 2.96 11.93 17.14
C GLU A 165 1.68 12.75 17.38
N GLU A 166 0.70 12.17 18.06
CA GLU A 166 -0.57 12.81 18.47
C GLU A 166 -0.59 13.08 19.98
N ASN A 167 0.58 13.16 20.64
CA ASN A 167 0.72 13.37 22.09
C ASN A 167 -0.09 12.38 22.95
N GLY A 168 -0.12 11.11 22.54
CA GLY A 168 -0.91 10.06 23.17
C GLY A 168 -2.35 9.95 22.66
N GLY A 169 -2.72 10.79 21.69
CA GLY A 169 -3.97 10.71 20.94
C GLY A 169 -3.97 9.62 19.85
N PRO A 170 -5.13 9.40 19.20
CA PRO A 170 -5.34 8.27 18.30
C PRO A 170 -4.80 8.48 16.88
N TYR A 171 -4.47 7.38 16.22
CA TYR A 171 -4.27 7.38 14.77
C TYR A 171 -5.58 7.73 14.06
N LYS A 172 -5.52 8.65 13.10
CA LYS A 172 -6.67 9.11 12.32
C LYS A 172 -6.33 9.20 10.84
N ALA A 173 -7.28 8.85 10.00
CA ALA A 173 -7.24 9.11 8.56
C ALA A 173 -8.65 9.38 8.03
N SER A 174 -8.77 9.97 6.84
CA SER A 174 -10.07 10.13 6.18
C SER A 174 -10.01 9.81 4.70
N ILE A 175 -11.17 9.47 4.13
CA ILE A 175 -11.39 9.37 2.68
C ILE A 175 -12.51 10.33 2.25
N PRO A 176 -12.59 10.72 0.96
CA PRO A 176 -13.74 11.46 0.45
C PRO A 176 -15.05 10.66 0.63
N LEU A 177 -16.14 11.35 0.92
CA LEU A 177 -17.47 10.75 1.05
C LEU A 177 -17.92 10.06 -0.23
N SER A 178 -17.54 10.63 -1.39
CA SER A 178 -17.79 10.02 -2.70
C SER A 178 -17.14 8.64 -2.86
N GLN A 179 -15.97 8.41 -2.25
CA GLN A 179 -15.34 7.09 -2.23
C GLN A 179 -16.00 6.17 -1.21
N ALA A 180 -16.31 6.68 -0.02
CA ALA A 180 -16.91 5.91 1.06
C ALA A 180 -18.32 5.38 0.72
N THR A 181 -19.10 6.15 -0.04
CA THR A 181 -20.47 5.83 -0.44
C THR A 181 -20.57 5.14 -1.80
N ASN A 182 -19.46 4.96 -2.52
CA ASN A 182 -19.44 4.24 -3.79
C ASN A 182 -19.27 2.73 -3.55
N PRO A 183 -20.29 1.89 -3.86
CA PRO A 183 -20.17 0.44 -3.69
C PRO A 183 -19.06 -0.20 -4.53
N GLU A 184 -18.66 0.41 -5.66
CA GLU A 184 -17.60 -0.11 -6.55
C GLU A 184 -16.19 0.18 -6.06
N ALA A 185 -16.05 1.09 -5.08
CA ALA A 185 -14.77 1.37 -4.42
C ALA A 185 -14.40 0.32 -3.37
N ASP A 186 -15.34 -0.59 -3.04
CA ASP A 186 -15.13 -1.74 -2.15
C ASP A 186 -14.50 -1.40 -0.79
N VAL A 187 -14.81 -0.21 -0.25
CA VAL A 187 -14.36 0.15 1.11
C VAL A 187 -15.07 -0.74 2.11
N LEU A 188 -14.30 -1.49 2.91
CA LEU A 188 -14.82 -2.44 3.89
C LEU A 188 -14.58 -1.99 5.32
N LEU A 189 -15.54 -2.27 6.19
CA LEU A 189 -15.33 -2.53 7.60
C LEU A 189 -15.03 -4.02 7.77
N ALA A 190 -13.74 -4.35 7.72
CA ALA A 190 -13.27 -5.73 7.76
C ALA A 190 -13.15 -6.24 9.21
N TYR A 191 -13.68 -7.44 9.45
CA TYR A 191 -13.54 -8.20 10.69
C TYR A 191 -12.89 -9.57 10.46
N GLU A 192 -12.65 -9.95 9.21
CA GLU A 192 -11.92 -11.14 8.79
C GLU A 192 -10.76 -10.82 7.83
N MET A 193 -9.74 -11.65 7.87
CA MET A 193 -8.59 -11.64 6.96
C MET A 193 -8.19 -13.07 6.62
N ASN A 194 -8.17 -13.39 5.33
CA ASN A 194 -7.90 -14.72 4.79
C ASN A 194 -8.83 -15.83 5.33
N GLY A 195 -10.10 -15.50 5.56
CA GLY A 195 -11.12 -16.43 6.06
C GLY A 195 -11.17 -16.61 7.57
N GLU A 196 -10.20 -16.04 8.30
CA GLU A 196 -10.13 -16.09 9.76
C GLU A 196 -10.48 -14.73 10.37
N PRO A 197 -10.91 -14.68 11.64
CA PRO A 197 -11.04 -13.43 12.38
C PRO A 197 -9.73 -12.62 12.32
N LEU A 198 -9.83 -11.29 12.25
CA LEU A 198 -8.65 -10.43 12.30
C LEU A 198 -7.77 -10.75 13.51
N ASN A 199 -6.45 -10.75 13.32
CA ASN A 199 -5.53 -10.78 14.45
C ASN A 199 -5.34 -9.37 15.05
N ARG A 200 -4.73 -9.31 16.23
CA ARG A 200 -4.48 -8.05 16.94
C ARG A 200 -3.59 -7.09 16.15
N ASP A 201 -2.51 -7.55 15.52
CA ASP A 201 -1.59 -6.71 14.72
C ASP A 201 -2.27 -6.04 13.51
N HIS A 202 -3.29 -6.69 12.96
CA HIS A 202 -4.00 -6.26 11.76
C HIS A 202 -5.35 -5.62 12.05
N GLY A 203 -5.72 -5.38 13.30
CA GLY A 203 -6.85 -4.51 13.64
C GLY A 203 -8.04 -5.17 14.32
N TYR A 204 -7.88 -6.35 14.94
CA TYR A 204 -8.95 -6.98 15.71
C TYR A 204 -9.58 -6.01 16.73
N PRO A 205 -10.92 -5.86 16.78
CA PRO A 205 -11.91 -6.69 16.07
C PRO A 205 -12.38 -6.13 14.73
N LEU A 206 -12.11 -4.85 14.45
CA LEU A 206 -12.62 -4.17 13.26
C LEU A 206 -11.63 -3.13 12.74
N ARG A 207 -11.43 -3.12 11.42
CA ARG A 207 -10.62 -2.14 10.71
C ARG A 207 -11.34 -1.63 9.46
N VAL A 208 -10.85 -0.51 8.92
CA VAL A 208 -11.15 -0.14 7.53
C VAL A 208 -10.15 -0.79 6.60
N ILE A 209 -10.63 -1.23 5.43
CA ILE A 209 -9.84 -1.50 4.24
C ILE A 209 -10.29 -0.54 3.15
N VAL A 210 -9.35 0.23 2.61
CA VAL A 210 -9.57 1.17 1.50
C VAL A 210 -8.77 0.68 0.28
N PRO A 211 -9.37 -0.14 -0.59
CA PRO A 211 -8.67 -0.71 -1.73
C PRO A 211 -8.10 0.35 -2.69
N GLY A 212 -6.95 0.07 -3.31
CA GLY A 212 -6.29 0.97 -4.25
C GLY A 212 -5.71 2.26 -3.64
N VAL A 213 -5.73 2.39 -2.31
CA VAL A 213 -5.19 3.53 -1.57
C VAL A 213 -4.02 3.06 -0.71
N ILE A 214 -3.08 3.96 -0.39
CA ILE A 214 -1.96 3.63 0.51
C ILE A 214 -2.47 3.05 1.83
N GLY A 215 -1.73 2.08 2.38
CA GLY A 215 -2.14 1.34 3.59
C GLY A 215 -2.40 2.22 4.82
N ALA A 216 -1.84 3.44 4.86
CA ALA A 216 -2.07 4.42 5.92
C ALA A 216 -3.55 4.79 6.11
N ARG A 217 -4.38 4.73 5.05
CA ARG A 217 -5.81 5.12 5.15
C ARG A 217 -6.71 3.98 5.63
N SER A 218 -6.18 2.75 5.67
CA SER A 218 -6.87 1.56 6.17
C SER A 218 -6.69 1.48 7.70
N VAL A 219 -7.41 2.33 8.44
CA VAL A 219 -7.27 2.48 9.90
C VAL A 219 -7.63 1.19 10.63
N LYS A 220 -6.82 0.81 11.63
CA LYS A 220 -7.00 -0.38 12.46
C LYS A 220 -7.64 -0.01 13.80
N TRP A 221 -8.25 -0.98 14.48
CA TRP A 221 -8.81 -0.86 15.83
C TRP A 221 -9.79 0.32 15.95
N LEU A 222 -10.82 0.30 15.12
CA LEU A 222 -11.74 1.43 15.00
C LEU A 222 -12.41 1.78 16.33
N ASP A 223 -12.46 3.08 16.61
CA ASP A 223 -13.13 3.69 17.74
C ASP A 223 -14.34 4.48 17.24
N SER A 224 -14.14 5.35 16.25
CA SER A 224 -15.23 6.12 15.66
C SER A 224 -15.10 6.33 14.14
N ILE A 225 -16.26 6.56 13.52
CA ILE A 225 -16.44 6.94 12.12
C ILE A 225 -17.18 8.27 12.11
N ASN A 226 -16.50 9.33 11.66
CA ASN A 226 -17.03 10.70 11.72
C ASN A 226 -17.27 11.24 10.32
N ILE A 227 -18.48 11.70 10.04
CA ILE A 227 -18.77 12.46 8.82
C ILE A 227 -18.38 13.92 9.04
N ILE A 228 -17.46 14.44 8.25
CA ILE A 228 -16.87 15.77 8.47
C ILE A 228 -16.86 16.60 7.17
N ALA A 229 -16.87 17.93 7.32
CA ALA A 229 -16.97 18.85 6.19
C ALA A 229 -15.69 18.92 5.37
N GLU A 230 -14.55 18.85 6.05
CA GLU A 230 -13.21 18.95 5.47
C GLU A 230 -12.40 17.70 5.78
N GLU A 231 -11.28 17.54 5.11
CA GLU A 231 -10.34 16.43 5.36
C GLU A 231 -9.91 16.36 6.85
N CYS A 232 -9.65 15.15 7.35
CA CYS A 232 -9.16 14.92 8.71
C CYS A 232 -7.91 15.77 9.00
N GLN A 233 -7.94 16.47 10.14
CA GLN A 233 -6.87 17.36 10.59
C GLN A 233 -5.79 16.63 11.42
N GLY A 234 -5.87 15.30 11.55
CA GLY A 234 -4.89 14.49 12.26
C GLY A 234 -3.48 14.59 11.67
N PHE A 235 -2.47 14.35 12.51
CA PHE A 235 -1.04 14.43 12.18
C PHE A 235 -0.72 13.62 10.93
N PHE A 236 -1.20 12.38 10.84
CA PHE A 236 -0.91 11.48 9.72
C PHE A 236 -1.64 11.82 8.41
N MET A 237 -2.59 12.75 8.44
CA MET A 237 -3.15 13.33 7.22
C MET A 237 -2.43 14.63 6.85
N GLN A 238 -2.21 15.51 7.83
CA GLN A 238 -1.73 16.87 7.55
C GLN A 238 -0.21 17.02 7.51
N LYS A 239 0.51 16.24 8.33
CA LYS A 239 1.95 16.36 8.60
C LYS A 239 2.75 15.08 8.28
N ASP A 240 2.15 14.14 7.56
CA ASP A 240 2.83 12.94 7.04
C ASP A 240 2.14 12.46 5.74
N TYR A 241 2.69 11.43 5.11
CA TYR A 241 2.12 10.74 3.94
C TYR A 241 1.76 11.68 2.79
N LYS A 242 2.68 12.62 2.48
CA LYS A 242 2.60 13.57 1.37
C LYS A 242 3.84 13.45 0.49
N MET A 243 3.66 13.60 -0.83
CA MET A 243 4.75 13.49 -1.80
C MET A 243 5.33 14.87 -2.12
N PHE A 244 6.55 15.15 -1.65
CA PHE A 244 7.27 16.39 -1.90
C PHE A 244 8.30 16.24 -3.02
N PRO A 245 8.63 17.31 -3.76
CA PRO A 245 9.72 17.27 -4.73
C PRO A 245 11.09 17.14 -4.04
N PRO A 246 12.14 16.66 -4.74
CA PRO A 246 13.47 16.46 -4.16
C PRO A 246 14.13 17.73 -3.59
N SER A 247 13.71 18.91 -4.03
CA SER A 247 14.21 20.22 -3.55
C SER A 247 13.75 20.60 -2.15
N VAL A 248 12.77 19.88 -1.57
CA VAL A 248 12.26 20.14 -0.22
C VAL A 248 13.04 19.31 0.81
N ASP A 249 13.35 19.92 1.94
CA ASP A 249 14.03 19.34 3.12
C ASP A 249 13.34 19.79 4.42
N TRP A 250 13.95 19.51 5.57
CA TRP A 250 13.36 19.82 6.89
C TRP A 250 13.34 21.31 7.23
N ASP A 251 14.20 22.11 6.60
CA ASP A 251 14.33 23.54 6.90
C ASP A 251 13.30 24.35 6.10
N ASN A 252 12.87 23.83 4.93
CA ASN A 252 11.93 24.52 4.03
C ASN A 252 10.58 23.81 3.82
N ILE A 253 10.30 22.71 4.54
CA ILE A 253 9.07 21.95 4.35
C ILE A 253 7.82 22.77 4.70
N ASN A 254 6.93 22.90 3.72
CA ASN A 254 5.59 23.43 3.93
C ASN A 254 4.53 22.37 3.59
N TRP A 255 3.94 21.80 4.64
CA TRP A 255 2.97 20.71 4.55
C TRP A 255 1.69 21.03 3.76
N SER A 256 1.26 22.30 3.71
CA SER A 256 0.03 22.68 2.99
C SER A 256 0.20 22.73 1.47
N THR A 257 1.45 22.75 0.98
CA THR A 257 1.74 22.77 -0.47
C THR A 257 1.47 21.43 -1.17
N ARG A 258 1.21 20.37 -0.40
CA ARG A 258 0.90 19.03 -0.91
C ARG A 258 -0.38 18.49 -0.29
N ARG A 259 -1.17 17.83 -1.13
CA ARG A 259 -2.34 17.06 -0.70
C ARG A 259 -1.89 15.71 -0.12
N PRO A 260 -2.63 15.13 0.83
CA PRO A 260 -2.32 13.80 1.33
C PRO A 260 -2.34 12.77 0.22
N GLN A 261 -1.41 11.83 0.28
CA GLN A 261 -1.37 10.73 -0.66
C GLN A 261 -2.54 9.79 -0.37
N MET A 262 -3.32 9.50 -1.41
CA MET A 262 -4.42 8.54 -1.39
C MET A 262 -4.05 7.36 -2.29
N ASP A 263 -4.33 7.46 -3.58
CA ASP A 263 -3.85 6.54 -4.62
C ASP A 263 -2.31 6.44 -4.62
N PHE A 264 -1.71 5.40 -5.21
CA PHE A 264 -0.27 5.24 -5.36
C PHE A 264 0.12 4.82 -6.79
N PRO A 265 1.31 5.24 -7.27
CA PRO A 265 1.76 4.96 -8.63
C PRO A 265 2.02 3.47 -8.84
N VAL A 266 2.25 3.08 -10.10
CA VAL A 266 2.71 1.73 -10.43
C VAL A 266 4.03 1.40 -9.72
N GLN A 267 4.14 0.17 -9.24
CA GLN A 267 5.28 -0.38 -8.51
C GLN A 267 5.57 -1.80 -9.01
N SER A 268 6.85 -2.20 -8.98
CA SER A 268 7.27 -3.58 -9.20
C SER A 268 8.57 -3.90 -8.48
N VAL A 269 8.73 -5.15 -8.03
CA VAL A 269 9.91 -5.65 -7.31
C VAL A 269 10.25 -7.08 -7.68
N ILE A 270 11.54 -7.37 -7.88
CA ILE A 270 12.09 -8.74 -7.95
C ILE A 270 12.24 -9.28 -6.52
N CYS A 271 11.61 -10.42 -6.24
CA CYS A 271 11.62 -11.06 -4.92
C CYS A 271 12.41 -12.38 -4.90
N SER A 272 12.62 -13.03 -6.05
CA SER A 272 13.38 -14.28 -6.10
C SER A 272 14.89 -14.10 -5.91
N LEU A 273 15.38 -12.86 -5.97
CA LEU A 273 16.79 -12.51 -5.83
C LEU A 273 17.00 -11.36 -4.82
N GLU A 274 18.12 -11.40 -4.13
CA GLU A 274 18.61 -10.28 -3.31
C GLU A 274 19.16 -9.14 -4.18
N ASP A 275 19.34 -7.95 -3.59
CA ASP A 275 19.91 -6.78 -4.29
C ASP A 275 21.27 -7.11 -4.94
N VAL A 276 22.06 -7.93 -4.27
CA VAL A 276 23.31 -8.50 -4.77
C VAL A 276 23.33 -9.98 -4.42
N GLN A 277 23.42 -10.85 -5.42
CA GLN A 277 23.39 -12.29 -5.21
C GLN A 277 24.40 -13.00 -6.10
N SER A 278 25.13 -13.95 -5.51
CA SER A 278 25.95 -14.89 -6.28
C SER A 278 25.12 -16.10 -6.68
N ILE A 279 25.15 -16.46 -7.96
CA ILE A 279 24.43 -17.63 -8.50
C ILE A 279 25.38 -18.48 -9.33
N LYS A 280 24.99 -19.73 -9.56
CA LYS A 280 25.62 -20.57 -10.58
C LYS A 280 25.16 -20.10 -11.97
N PRO A 281 26.07 -20.07 -12.97
CA PRO A 281 25.68 -19.81 -14.35
C PRO A 281 24.60 -20.76 -14.84
N GLY A 282 23.67 -20.25 -15.64
CA GLY A 282 22.62 -21.02 -16.28
C GLY A 282 21.24 -20.38 -16.17
N LYS A 283 20.21 -21.21 -16.31
CA LYS A 283 18.81 -20.78 -16.26
C LYS A 283 18.40 -20.36 -14.86
N VAL A 284 17.91 -19.14 -14.73
CA VAL A 284 17.43 -18.55 -13.48
C VAL A 284 16.01 -18.01 -13.68
N THR A 285 15.14 -18.34 -12.73
CA THR A 285 13.78 -17.81 -12.68
C THR A 285 13.76 -16.54 -11.84
N ILE A 286 13.42 -15.43 -12.49
CA ILE A 286 13.25 -14.12 -11.90
C ILE A 286 11.75 -13.93 -11.66
N SER A 287 11.35 -13.83 -10.39
CA SER A 287 9.96 -13.61 -10.02
C SER A 287 9.80 -12.52 -8.97
N GLY A 288 8.59 -11.98 -8.88
CA GLY A 288 8.30 -10.85 -8.03
C GLY A 288 6.85 -10.39 -8.11
N TYR A 289 6.59 -9.16 -7.67
CA TYR A 289 5.26 -8.57 -7.69
C TYR A 289 5.23 -7.24 -8.45
N ALA A 290 4.05 -6.88 -8.96
CA ALA A 290 3.72 -5.56 -9.49
C ALA A 290 2.35 -5.12 -8.99
N VAL A 291 2.14 -3.83 -8.74
CA VAL A 291 0.86 -3.29 -8.24
C VAL A 291 0.70 -1.83 -8.65
N SER A 292 -0.55 -1.38 -8.80
CA SER A 292 -0.88 0.05 -8.89
C SER A 292 -2.10 0.35 -8.02
N GLY A 293 -2.20 1.57 -7.52
CA GLY A 293 -3.39 2.01 -6.81
C GLY A 293 -4.57 2.29 -7.75
N GLY A 294 -5.65 2.81 -7.19
CA GLY A 294 -6.84 3.25 -7.93
C GLY A 294 -7.55 2.16 -8.73
N GLY A 295 -7.23 0.87 -8.50
CA GLY A 295 -7.87 -0.25 -9.18
C GLY A 295 -7.32 -0.55 -10.56
N ARG A 296 -6.16 0.04 -10.92
CA ARG A 296 -5.55 -0.16 -12.23
C ARG A 296 -4.77 -1.46 -12.26
N GLY A 297 -5.19 -2.39 -13.12
CA GLY A 297 -4.45 -3.63 -13.39
C GLY A 297 -3.06 -3.37 -13.96
N ILE A 298 -2.16 -4.36 -13.86
CA ILE A 298 -0.84 -4.34 -14.50
C ILE A 298 -0.96 -4.88 -15.92
N GLU A 299 -0.73 -4.03 -16.92
CA GLU A 299 -0.81 -4.38 -18.35
C GLU A 299 0.47 -5.05 -18.86
N ARG A 300 1.63 -4.77 -18.25
CA ARG A 300 2.87 -5.44 -18.63
C ARG A 300 3.91 -5.40 -17.51
N VAL A 301 4.76 -6.42 -17.44
CA VAL A 301 6.01 -6.37 -16.67
C VAL A 301 7.15 -6.70 -17.60
N ASP A 302 8.14 -5.82 -17.68
CA ASP A 302 9.32 -5.97 -18.53
C ASP A 302 10.55 -6.22 -17.63
N VAL A 303 11.32 -7.25 -17.97
CA VAL A 303 12.57 -7.63 -17.29
C VAL A 303 13.74 -7.53 -18.27
N SER A 304 14.80 -6.87 -17.83
CA SER A 304 16.06 -6.71 -18.56
C SER A 304 17.18 -7.44 -17.85
N ILE A 305 18.09 -8.04 -18.61
CA ILE A 305 19.32 -8.70 -18.15
C ILE A 305 20.59 -8.00 -18.70
N ASP A 306 20.49 -6.72 -19.05
CA ASP A 306 21.61 -5.95 -19.60
C ASP A 306 21.64 -4.50 -19.09
N GLY A 307 21.10 -4.28 -17.89
CA GLY A 307 21.03 -2.96 -17.27
C GLY A 307 19.96 -2.04 -17.86
N GLY A 308 18.93 -2.60 -18.51
CA GLY A 308 17.78 -1.88 -19.05
C GLY A 308 17.89 -1.47 -20.52
N LYS A 309 18.79 -2.09 -21.30
CA LYS A 309 18.94 -1.81 -22.74
C LYS A 309 17.95 -2.60 -23.58
N THR A 310 17.79 -3.88 -23.29
CA THR A 310 16.79 -4.77 -23.90
C THR A 310 15.84 -5.33 -22.85
N TRP A 311 14.64 -5.73 -23.28
CA TRP A 311 13.54 -6.10 -22.40
C TRP A 311 12.84 -7.36 -22.88
N LEU A 312 12.55 -8.25 -21.93
CA LEU A 312 11.73 -9.44 -22.08
C LEU A 312 10.43 -9.21 -21.31
N GLU A 313 9.28 -9.49 -21.92
CA GLU A 313 8.02 -9.46 -21.18
C GLU A 313 7.92 -10.68 -20.26
N ALA A 314 7.65 -10.43 -18.97
CA ALA A 314 7.42 -11.47 -17.99
C ALA A 314 5.97 -11.95 -18.03
N SER A 315 5.78 -13.23 -17.75
CA SER A 315 4.45 -13.78 -17.49
C SER A 315 3.86 -13.13 -16.24
N ARG A 316 2.52 -13.02 -16.19
CA ARG A 316 1.77 -12.36 -15.12
C ARG A 316 0.65 -13.27 -14.61
N SER A 317 0.46 -13.32 -13.29
CA SER A 317 -0.56 -14.15 -12.67
C SER A 317 -1.15 -13.55 -11.40
N GLN A 318 -2.37 -13.99 -11.08
CA GLN A 318 -3.04 -13.74 -9.79
C GLN A 318 -3.48 -15.08 -9.19
N LYS A 319 -4.73 -15.47 -9.44
CA LYS A 319 -5.32 -16.73 -8.96
C LYS A 319 -4.79 -17.91 -9.80
N THR A 320 -4.42 -19.00 -9.13
CA THR A 320 -3.99 -20.23 -9.80
C THR A 320 -5.08 -20.77 -10.72
N GLY A 321 -4.70 -21.14 -11.95
CA GLY A 321 -5.64 -21.69 -12.94
C GLY A 321 -6.55 -20.66 -13.62
N VAL A 322 -6.45 -19.37 -13.28
CA VAL A 322 -7.21 -18.29 -13.93
C VAL A 322 -6.24 -17.40 -14.72
N PRO A 323 -6.35 -17.31 -16.06
CA PRO A 323 -5.57 -16.37 -16.84
C PRO A 323 -5.80 -14.95 -16.36
N TYR A 324 -4.71 -14.24 -16.08
CA TYR A 324 -4.77 -12.84 -15.70
C TYR A 324 -4.94 -11.96 -16.93
N ILE A 325 -5.94 -11.08 -16.90
CA ILE A 325 -6.20 -10.07 -17.94
C ILE A 325 -6.39 -8.73 -17.22
N ALA A 326 -5.60 -7.73 -17.57
CA ALA A 326 -5.69 -6.42 -16.92
C ALA A 326 -7.09 -5.80 -17.14
N ASP A 327 -7.65 -5.20 -16.09
CA ASP A 327 -8.96 -4.53 -16.10
C ASP A 327 -10.16 -5.41 -16.52
N HIS A 328 -10.02 -6.73 -16.45
CA HIS A 328 -11.09 -7.68 -16.74
C HIS A 328 -11.83 -8.12 -15.47
N VAL A 329 -13.11 -8.47 -15.60
CA VAL A 329 -13.97 -8.91 -14.48
C VAL A 329 -13.46 -10.16 -13.76
N SER A 330 -12.66 -11.00 -14.43
CA SER A 330 -12.05 -12.18 -13.83
C SER A 330 -10.85 -11.86 -12.93
N SER A 331 -10.29 -10.66 -13.03
CA SER A 331 -9.10 -10.22 -12.32
C SER A 331 -9.46 -9.45 -11.06
N ASP A 332 -8.63 -9.59 -10.04
CA ASP A 332 -8.83 -8.89 -8.78
C ASP A 332 -8.18 -7.49 -8.89
N LYS A 333 -8.98 -6.48 -9.25
CA LYS A 333 -8.51 -5.11 -9.56
C LYS A 333 -7.74 -4.41 -8.44
N TRP A 334 -7.93 -4.83 -7.19
CA TRP A 334 -7.30 -4.25 -6.01
C TRP A 334 -6.05 -5.01 -5.53
N ALA A 335 -5.75 -6.14 -6.15
CA ALA A 335 -4.64 -6.99 -5.78
C ALA A 335 -3.41 -6.73 -6.65
N TRP A 336 -2.24 -7.08 -6.12
CA TRP A 336 -1.03 -7.15 -6.90
C TRP A 336 -1.14 -8.22 -8.01
N VAL A 337 -0.14 -8.22 -8.87
CA VAL A 337 0.07 -9.20 -9.93
C VAL A 337 1.45 -9.79 -9.71
N LEU A 338 1.54 -11.10 -9.59
CA LEU A 338 2.83 -11.78 -9.54
C LEU A 338 3.38 -11.89 -10.96
N PHE A 339 4.70 -11.73 -11.11
CA PHE A 339 5.35 -11.90 -12.41
C PHE A 339 6.49 -12.91 -12.34
N GLU A 340 6.77 -13.54 -13.47
CA GLU A 340 7.87 -14.50 -13.60
C GLU A 340 8.45 -14.52 -15.03
N VAL A 341 9.78 -14.61 -15.13
CA VAL A 341 10.50 -14.90 -16.36
C VAL A 341 11.70 -15.79 -16.09
N THR A 342 11.93 -16.80 -16.92
CA THR A 342 13.16 -17.61 -16.88
C THR A 342 14.13 -17.13 -17.95
N VAL A 343 15.35 -16.80 -17.53
CA VAL A 343 16.42 -16.28 -18.39
C VAL A 343 17.70 -17.07 -18.20
N ASP A 344 18.57 -17.09 -19.20
CA ASP A 344 19.91 -17.67 -19.08
C ASP A 344 20.90 -16.58 -18.66
N ILE A 345 21.63 -16.82 -17.57
CA ILE A 345 22.61 -15.89 -17.00
C ILE A 345 24.00 -16.55 -17.02
N PRO A 346 24.73 -16.45 -18.14
CA PRO A 346 26.05 -17.09 -18.28
C PRO A 346 27.18 -16.30 -17.60
N TYR A 347 26.98 -15.03 -17.30
CA TYR A 347 27.97 -14.13 -16.69
C TYR A 347 27.32 -13.13 -15.72
N SER A 348 28.13 -12.35 -15.01
CA SER A 348 27.64 -11.33 -14.09
C SER A 348 26.81 -10.27 -14.81
N THR A 349 25.62 -9.98 -14.29
CA THR A 349 24.60 -9.21 -15.00
C THR A 349 23.80 -8.32 -14.05
N GLU A 350 23.43 -7.13 -14.54
CA GLU A 350 22.44 -6.27 -13.88
C GLU A 350 21.04 -6.58 -14.40
N ILE A 351 20.17 -7.06 -13.50
CA ILE A 351 18.77 -7.38 -13.78
C ILE A 351 17.89 -6.20 -13.37
N VAL A 352 16.99 -5.79 -14.28
CA VAL A 352 16.05 -4.69 -14.04
C VAL A 352 14.62 -5.13 -14.33
N ALA A 353 13.69 -4.87 -13.42
CA ALA A 353 12.26 -5.05 -13.66
C ALA A 353 11.51 -3.72 -13.60
N LYS A 354 10.51 -3.57 -14.48
CA LYS A 354 9.56 -2.45 -14.50
C LYS A 354 8.15 -2.93 -14.87
N ALA A 355 7.13 -2.29 -14.32
CA ALA A 355 5.74 -2.55 -14.66
C ALA A 355 5.08 -1.37 -15.36
N VAL A 356 4.08 -1.68 -16.18
CA VAL A 356 3.17 -0.75 -16.84
C VAL A 356 1.76 -1.12 -16.41
N HIS A 357 0.99 -0.15 -15.90
CA HIS A 357 -0.41 -0.38 -15.59
C HIS A 357 -1.34 -0.08 -16.77
N PHE A 358 -2.57 -0.53 -16.67
CA PHE A 358 -3.62 -0.20 -17.61
C PHE A 358 -4.00 1.28 -17.49
N PHE A 359 -4.18 1.94 -18.63
CA PHE A 359 -4.71 3.29 -18.75
C PHE A 359 -6.01 3.23 -19.55
N PRO A 360 -7.18 3.59 -18.98
CA PRO A 360 -8.37 3.76 -19.78
C PRO A 360 -8.18 4.99 -20.69
N PHE A 361 -8.23 4.77 -22.01
CA PHE A 361 -8.16 5.82 -23.03
C PHE A 361 -9.41 6.73 -22.96
N HIS A 362 -9.45 7.68 -22.01
CA HIS A 362 -10.43 8.79 -22.01
C HIS A 362 -9.83 10.15 -21.58
N PHE A 363 -8.54 10.22 -21.31
CA PHE A 363 -7.80 11.49 -21.25
C PHE A 363 -6.80 11.52 -22.38
N HIS A 364 -6.76 12.65 -23.09
CA HIS A 364 -5.87 12.90 -24.22
C HIS A 364 -4.50 12.27 -23.98
N ALA A 365 -4.11 11.38 -24.89
CA ALA A 365 -2.82 10.72 -24.91
C ALA A 365 -1.71 11.75 -25.19
N VAL A 366 -1.44 12.62 -24.21
CA VAL A 366 -0.09 13.11 -24.00
C VAL A 366 0.68 11.87 -23.57
N ARG A 367 1.70 11.48 -24.34
CA ARG A 367 2.63 10.40 -24.02
C ARG A 367 3.38 10.72 -22.73
N ILE A 368 2.70 10.58 -21.59
CA ILE A 368 3.33 10.69 -20.29
C ILE A 368 3.78 9.28 -19.89
N TRP A 369 5.02 8.94 -20.24
CA TRP A 369 5.75 7.85 -19.61
C TRP A 369 5.91 8.18 -18.13
N ASN A 370 4.90 7.87 -17.31
CA ASN A 370 4.87 8.21 -15.90
C ASN A 370 5.52 7.11 -15.04
N ALA A 371 6.44 7.55 -14.18
CA ALA A 371 7.01 6.91 -13.00
C ALA A 371 7.26 5.39 -13.08
N MET A 372 8.37 5.00 -13.71
CA MET A 372 8.98 3.68 -13.51
C MET A 372 9.84 3.71 -12.24
N ILE A 373 9.56 2.84 -11.26
CA ILE A 373 10.48 2.60 -10.14
C ILE A 373 11.27 1.32 -10.43
N ASN A 374 12.38 1.46 -11.17
CA ASN A 374 13.28 0.36 -11.49
C ASN A 374 13.86 -0.27 -10.22
N ILE A 375 14.02 -1.59 -10.21
CA ILE A 375 14.90 -2.30 -9.27
C ILE A 375 16.08 -2.83 -10.05
N ARG A 376 17.26 -2.77 -9.43
CA ARG A 376 18.50 -3.31 -9.94
C ARG A 376 18.89 -4.45 -9.00
N ALA A 377 18.91 -5.67 -9.50
CA ALA A 377 19.60 -6.78 -8.83
C ALA A 377 20.91 -7.02 -9.58
N LEU A 378 22.04 -6.98 -8.86
CA LEU A 378 23.33 -7.34 -9.44
C LEU A 378 23.60 -8.82 -9.15
N VAL A 379 23.72 -9.58 -10.22
CA VAL A 379 24.04 -10.99 -10.15
C VAL A 379 25.52 -11.17 -10.45
N ILE A 380 26.23 -11.84 -9.53
CA ILE A 380 27.66 -12.11 -9.66
C ILE A 380 27.87 -13.60 -9.98
N CYS A 381 28.53 -13.88 -11.11
CA CYS A 381 28.89 -15.21 -11.53
C CYS A 381 30.14 -15.69 -10.76
N SER A 382 30.00 -16.76 -9.97
CA SER A 382 31.03 -17.23 -9.04
C SER A 382 32.28 -17.85 -9.68
N THR A 383 32.30 -18.07 -11.00
CA THR A 383 33.43 -18.69 -11.72
C THR A 383 34.38 -17.70 -12.40
N CYS A 384 34.06 -16.40 -12.43
CA CYS A 384 34.90 -15.39 -13.06
C CYS A 384 35.76 -14.68 -12.01
N GLY A 385 37.02 -15.11 -11.85
CA GLY A 385 38.02 -14.56 -10.93
C GLY A 385 38.53 -13.13 -11.23
N SER A 386 37.73 -12.31 -11.91
CA SER A 386 38.08 -10.93 -12.28
C SER A 386 36.96 -9.96 -11.93
N CYS A 387 36.68 -9.78 -10.65
CA CYS A 387 35.83 -8.69 -10.16
C CYS A 387 36.61 -7.37 -10.17
N LYS A 388 36.47 -6.56 -11.22
CA LYS A 388 36.60 -5.11 -11.03
C LYS A 388 35.37 -4.68 -10.24
N CYS A 389 35.56 -4.22 -9.00
CA CYS A 389 34.53 -3.56 -8.19
C CYS A 389 33.88 -2.43 -9.01
N MET A 390 32.75 -2.70 -9.65
CA MET A 390 31.85 -1.63 -10.09
C MET A 390 31.14 -1.12 -8.85
N SER A 391 31.28 0.18 -8.57
CA SER A 391 30.56 0.81 -7.49
C SER A 391 29.06 0.72 -7.75
N SER A 392 28.38 -0.13 -6.97
CA SER A 392 26.94 -0.31 -7.02
C SER A 392 26.24 0.94 -6.49
N LYS A 393 25.90 1.88 -7.38
CA LYS A 393 24.93 2.92 -7.08
C LYS A 393 23.53 2.33 -7.22
N VAL A 394 22.96 1.86 -6.10
CA VAL A 394 21.51 1.62 -6.00
C VAL A 394 20.83 2.98 -6.09
N ALA A 395 20.48 3.38 -7.31
CA ALA A 395 19.73 4.59 -7.54
C ALA A 395 18.27 4.23 -7.82
N ILE A 396 17.39 4.54 -6.87
CA ILE A 396 15.97 4.72 -7.17
C ILE A 396 15.88 5.99 -8.01
N PHE A 397 15.93 5.86 -9.33
CA PHE A 397 15.60 6.97 -10.21
C PHE A 397 14.09 7.03 -10.38
N GLN A 398 13.42 7.91 -9.65
CA GLN A 398 12.18 8.50 -10.11
C GLN A 398 12.55 9.49 -11.21
N ARG A 399 12.83 8.99 -12.42
CA ARG A 399 13.22 9.85 -13.55
C ARG A 399 11.96 10.55 -14.06
N HIS A 400 11.73 11.78 -13.62
CA HIS A 400 10.93 12.71 -14.41
C HIS A 400 11.80 13.13 -15.59
N LEU A 401 11.40 12.73 -16.80
CA LEU A 401 12.03 13.20 -18.01
C LEU A 401 11.81 14.71 -18.10
N LEU A 402 12.89 15.47 -17.88
CA LEU A 402 12.98 16.84 -18.36
C LEU A 402 12.90 16.78 -19.89
N ASN A 403 11.98 17.56 -20.43
CA ASN A 403 11.70 17.73 -21.84
C ASN A 403 13.00 18.11 -22.59
N PRO A 404 13.52 17.31 -23.55
CA PRO A 404 14.67 17.71 -24.35
C PRO A 404 14.16 18.39 -25.62
N PHE A 405 13.63 19.60 -25.51
CA PHE A 405 13.46 20.48 -26.65
C PHE A 405 13.91 21.89 -26.26
N ARG A 406 15.22 22.08 -26.35
CA ARG A 406 15.82 23.37 -26.66
C ARG A 406 16.03 23.38 -28.18
N ASP A 407 15.69 24.50 -28.81
CA ASP A 407 15.75 24.83 -30.24
C ASP A 407 14.65 24.25 -31.15
N ARG A 408 13.67 25.08 -31.54
CA ARG A 408 13.81 26.09 -32.61
C ARG A 408 12.63 27.05 -32.59
N ASN A 409 12.93 28.35 -32.52
CA ASN A 409 12.03 29.41 -32.95
C ASN A 409 11.65 29.20 -34.43
N ARG A 410 10.38 28.90 -34.73
CA ARG A 410 9.69 29.34 -35.95
C ARG A 410 8.20 29.54 -35.65
N PRO A 411 7.60 30.68 -36.04
CA PRO A 411 6.17 30.87 -35.95
C PRO A 411 5.49 30.07 -37.07
N PHE A 412 4.47 29.28 -36.74
CA PHE A 412 3.53 28.77 -37.73
C PHE A 412 2.39 29.78 -37.85
N GLN A 413 2.24 30.33 -39.06
CA GLN A 413 1.03 30.99 -39.52
C GLN A 413 0.01 29.93 -39.95
N TYR A 414 -1.23 30.15 -39.49
CA TYR A 414 -2.52 29.51 -39.80
C TYR A 414 -2.68 28.01 -39.56
#